data_AF-A0AAF0TWR7-F1
#
_entry.id   AF-A0AAF0TWR7-F1
#
_cell.length_a   1.000
_cell.length_b   1.000
_cell.length_c   1.000
_cell.angle_alpha   90.00
_cell.angle_beta   90.00
_cell.angle_gamma   90.00
#
_symmetry.space_group_name_H-M   'P 1'
#
loop_
_entity.id
_entity.type
_entity.pdbx_description
1 polymer ?
#
loop_
_entity_poly.entity_id
_entity_poly.type
_entity_poly.pdbx_seq_one_letter_code
_entity_poly.pdbx_strand_id
1 'polypeptide(L)'
;MKIPPGLDVSSSSPSHSPLVCQLKKSLYGLKQASRQWFAKLSSALISKGFSSSLNDYSLCTKCSGNSTVIIVVYVDDILLVGNDVPELNSLKSFLDSQFRIKDLGDVHYFLGFEVSTVSQGVVLHQHKYTKELLAEFHCSSVSSVLAPLELNHRLSLDSGDLLSDPSTCRRLVGKLNFLQHTRPDISFAVQHLSQFLNAPRSAQFHVGLHVLRYLAKEPDRGILLNNSQDFTLQAYSDSDWAACPTSRKSVTGFYITMGGSPISWKSKKQPTVSLSSYAEAEYRALRKLVAEITWLVRLLADLGAPVSLPVPIHCDNQSAISIAKNPVAHERTKHIVLDCHFVREKLATGLISLHYVHTGSQLVDILPKTLSGVHHQFLLSKLGVLSPSSLREGVGLYDPIDTGPIDTGPIDNSS
;
A
#
# COMPACT_ATOMS: atom_id res chain seq x y z
N MET A 1 0.02 -4.79 -42.46
CA MET A 1 -0.11 -3.60 -41.58
C MET A 1 -1.02 -2.62 -42.32
N LYS A 2 -2.07 -2.06 -41.70
CA LYS A 2 -2.83 -0.98 -42.34
C LYS A 2 -1.91 0.26 -42.43
N ILE A 3 -1.98 0.99 -43.53
CA ILE A 3 -1.23 2.24 -43.72
C ILE A 3 -1.65 3.20 -42.58
N PRO A 4 -0.70 3.79 -41.84
CA PRO A 4 -1.02 4.73 -40.77
C PRO A 4 -1.83 5.92 -41.30
N PRO A 5 -2.77 6.48 -40.52
CA PRO A 5 -3.48 7.70 -40.91
C PRO A 5 -2.48 8.83 -41.22
N GLY A 6 -2.66 9.50 -42.36
CA GLY A 6 -1.80 10.61 -42.80
C GLY A 6 -0.63 10.25 -43.73
N LEU A 7 -0.52 8.99 -44.18
CA LEU A 7 0.48 8.56 -45.16
C LEU A 7 -0.20 8.26 -46.52
N ASP A 8 -0.10 9.18 -47.48
CA ASP A 8 -0.56 8.95 -48.85
C ASP A 8 0.47 8.13 -49.62
N VAL A 9 0.16 6.86 -49.87
CA VAL A 9 0.96 6.00 -50.75
C VAL A 9 0.39 6.12 -52.16
N SER A 10 1.03 6.91 -53.01
CA SER A 10 0.70 6.98 -54.43
C SER A 10 0.90 5.59 -55.06
N SER A 11 -0.17 5.04 -55.63
CA SER A 11 -0.23 3.72 -56.25
C SER A 11 0.51 3.64 -57.60
N SER A 12 1.62 4.35 -57.74
CA SER A 12 2.40 4.47 -58.99
C SER A 12 3.82 3.91 -58.79
N SER A 13 3.93 2.65 -58.37
CA SER A 13 5.20 1.90 -58.40
C SER A 13 5.04 0.72 -59.36
N PRO A 14 5.87 0.57 -60.41
CA PRO A 14 5.69 -0.46 -61.44
C PRO A 14 6.05 -1.89 -61.01
N SER A 15 6.37 -2.12 -59.74
CA SER A 15 6.80 -3.42 -59.24
C SER A 15 5.82 -3.95 -58.19
N HIS A 16 5.26 -5.14 -58.44
CA HIS A 16 4.40 -5.93 -57.54
C HIS A 16 5.09 -6.40 -56.23
N SER A 17 6.15 -5.71 -55.80
CA SER A 17 6.90 -5.98 -54.57
C SER A 17 6.18 -5.38 -53.37
N PRO A 18 5.97 -6.14 -52.28
CA PRO A 18 5.33 -5.62 -51.07
C PRO A 18 6.13 -4.45 -50.49
N LEU A 19 5.48 -3.30 -50.34
CA LEU A 19 6.08 -2.12 -49.71
C LEU A 19 6.30 -2.39 -48.22
N VAL A 20 7.48 -2.01 -47.72
CA VAL A 20 7.84 -2.09 -46.31
C VAL A 20 8.08 -0.69 -45.75
N CYS A 21 7.58 -0.42 -44.54
CA CYS A 21 7.81 0.85 -43.86
C CYS A 21 8.97 0.70 -42.87
N GLN A 22 9.99 1.55 -42.99
CA GLN A 22 11.03 1.65 -41.97
C GLN A 22 10.60 2.63 -40.87
N LEU A 23 10.48 2.11 -39.66
CA LEU A 23 10.15 2.93 -38.51
C LEU A 23 11.37 3.77 -38.06
N LYS A 24 11.28 5.10 -38.15
CA LYS A 24 12.36 6.02 -37.74
C LYS A 24 12.33 6.40 -36.25
N LYS A 25 11.19 6.29 -35.59
CA LYS A 25 10.97 6.62 -34.17
C LYS A 25 10.07 5.58 -33.53
N SER A 26 10.21 5.34 -32.23
CA SER A 26 9.34 4.38 -31.54
C SER A 26 7.87 4.81 -31.63
N LEU A 27 6.99 3.85 -31.91
CA LEU A 27 5.55 4.03 -32.02
C LEU A 27 4.84 3.26 -30.90
N TYR A 28 3.65 3.71 -30.53
CA TYR A 28 2.83 3.05 -29.51
C TYR A 28 2.53 1.58 -29.87
N GLY A 29 2.50 0.70 -28.89
CA GLY A 29 2.24 -0.73 -29.09
C GLY A 29 3.48 -1.58 -29.47
N LEU A 30 4.65 -0.96 -29.69
CA LEU A 30 5.90 -1.72 -29.74
C LEU A 30 6.33 -2.11 -28.33
N LYS A 31 6.90 -3.31 -28.19
CA LYS A 31 7.41 -3.84 -26.91
C LYS A 31 8.39 -2.89 -26.22
N GLN A 32 9.19 -2.17 -27.01
CA GLN A 32 10.21 -1.23 -26.53
C GLN A 32 9.70 0.22 -26.36
N ALA A 33 8.46 0.52 -26.74
CA ALA A 33 7.99 1.91 -26.84
C ALA A 33 8.03 2.66 -25.51
N SER A 34 7.48 2.05 -24.45
CA SER A 34 7.47 2.63 -23.10
C SER A 34 8.90 2.88 -22.59
N ARG A 35 9.82 1.94 -22.81
CA ARG A 35 11.24 2.09 -22.42
C ARG A 35 11.90 3.26 -23.16
N GLN A 36 11.68 3.39 -24.46
CA GLN A 36 12.27 4.48 -25.26
C GLN A 36 11.69 5.84 -24.88
N TRP A 37 10.38 5.89 -24.63
CA TRP A 37 9.70 7.08 -24.12
C TRP A 37 10.29 7.51 -22.77
N PHE A 38 10.38 6.57 -21.82
CA PHE A 38 10.94 6.85 -20.51
C PHE A 38 12.41 7.29 -20.59
N ALA A 39 13.25 6.61 -21.38
CA ALA A 39 14.64 6.99 -21.58
C ALA A 39 14.80 8.42 -22.15
N LYS A 40 13.91 8.82 -23.07
CA LYS A 40 13.90 10.17 -23.63
C LYS A 40 13.48 11.20 -22.57
N LEU A 41 12.47 10.90 -21.76
CA LEU A 41 12.02 11.76 -20.67
C LEU A 41 13.12 11.90 -19.59
N SER A 42 13.70 10.81 -19.12
CA SER A 42 14.78 10.83 -18.13
C SER A 42 15.98 11.65 -18.62
N SER A 43 16.38 11.47 -19.89
CA SER A 43 17.48 12.27 -20.48
C SER A 43 17.17 13.76 -20.51
N ALA A 44 15.92 14.13 -20.78
CA ALA A 44 15.47 15.53 -20.76
C ALA A 44 15.47 16.10 -19.33
N LEU A 45 15.00 15.34 -18.34
CA LEU A 45 15.00 15.75 -16.94
C LEU A 45 16.44 15.92 -16.40
N ILE A 46 17.32 14.98 -16.69
CA ILE A 46 18.74 15.06 -16.30
C ILE A 46 19.41 16.31 -16.91
N SER A 47 19.08 16.65 -18.17
CA SER A 47 19.60 17.87 -18.81
C SER A 47 19.17 19.18 -18.12
N LYS A 48 18.08 19.14 -17.32
CA LYS A 48 17.59 20.24 -16.50
C LYS A 48 18.10 20.21 -15.05
N GLY A 49 18.99 19.27 -14.73
CA GLY A 49 19.61 19.13 -13.41
C GLY A 49 18.81 18.27 -12.44
N PHE A 50 17.87 17.45 -12.91
CA PHE A 50 17.21 16.45 -12.06
C PHE A 50 18.08 15.21 -11.90
N SER A 51 18.02 14.60 -10.72
CA SER A 51 18.65 13.32 -10.41
C SER A 51 17.58 12.24 -10.29
N SER A 52 17.74 11.12 -10.98
CA SER A 52 16.85 9.96 -10.85
C SER A 52 17.22 9.14 -9.61
N SER A 53 16.21 8.72 -8.85
CA SER A 53 16.41 7.83 -7.71
C SER A 53 16.82 6.43 -8.18
N LEU A 54 17.71 5.79 -7.41
CA LEU A 54 18.07 4.38 -7.58
C LEU A 54 17.16 3.44 -6.78
N ASN A 55 16.41 3.98 -5.82
CA ASN A 55 15.44 3.23 -5.00
C ASN A 55 14.06 3.19 -5.66
N ASP A 56 13.73 4.19 -6.48
CA ASP A 56 12.56 4.20 -7.36
C ASP A 56 12.90 4.93 -8.68
N TYR A 57 12.98 4.17 -9.78
CA TYR A 57 13.31 4.73 -11.09
C TYR A 57 12.27 5.72 -11.61
N SER A 58 11.03 5.69 -11.12
CA SER A 58 9.99 6.64 -11.52
C SER A 58 10.12 8.02 -10.85
N LEU A 59 10.98 8.12 -9.83
CA LEU A 59 11.19 9.32 -9.02
C LEU A 59 12.42 10.08 -9.51
N CYS A 60 12.23 11.38 -9.80
CA CYS A 60 13.32 12.31 -10.07
C CYS A 60 13.21 13.51 -9.14
N THR A 61 14.33 13.93 -8.56
CA THR A 61 14.37 15.06 -7.62
C THR A 61 15.40 16.09 -8.05
N LYS A 62 15.13 17.35 -7.72
CA LYS A 62 16.05 18.48 -7.87
C LYS A 62 15.97 19.31 -6.60
N CYS A 63 17.08 19.32 -5.86
CA CYS A 63 17.21 20.06 -4.62
C CYS A 63 18.26 21.17 -4.79
N SER A 64 17.89 22.40 -4.49
CA SER A 64 18.77 23.58 -4.56
C SER A 64 18.55 24.46 -3.33
N GLY A 65 19.40 24.29 -2.31
CA GLY A 65 19.19 24.92 -1.00
C GLY A 65 17.88 24.46 -0.37
N ASN A 66 16.96 25.40 -0.11
CA ASN A 66 15.63 25.09 0.41
C ASN A 66 14.60 24.75 -0.68
N SER A 67 14.95 24.92 -1.97
CA SER A 67 14.07 24.58 -3.09
C SER A 67 14.13 23.08 -3.36
N THR A 68 12.97 22.42 -3.36
CA THR A 68 12.81 21.00 -3.66
C THR A 68 11.72 20.84 -4.70
N VAL A 69 12.08 20.22 -5.83
CA VAL A 69 11.14 19.81 -6.88
C VAL A 69 11.26 18.31 -7.10
N ILE A 70 10.13 17.64 -7.02
CA ILE A 70 9.96 16.20 -7.13
C ILE A 70 9.06 15.91 -8.33
N ILE A 71 9.47 14.94 -9.13
CA ILE A 71 8.74 14.45 -10.30
C ILE A 71 8.54 12.95 -10.10
N VAL A 72 7.27 12.51 -10.18
CA VAL A 72 6.91 11.09 -10.21
C VAL A 72 6.29 10.78 -11.56
N VAL A 73 6.83 9.77 -12.25
CA VAL A 73 6.43 9.42 -13.62
C VAL A 73 5.79 8.04 -13.65
N TYR A 74 4.52 7.95 -14.03
CA TYR A 74 3.84 6.69 -14.25
C TYR A 74 3.33 6.59 -15.70
N VAL A 75 4.09 5.88 -16.54
CA VAL A 75 3.85 5.87 -17.99
C VAL A 75 3.65 7.32 -18.44
N ASP A 76 2.57 7.69 -19.11
CA ASP A 76 2.36 9.04 -19.64
C ASP A 76 1.87 10.06 -18.59
N ASP A 77 1.53 9.63 -17.38
CA ASP A 77 1.07 10.49 -16.29
C ASP A 77 2.26 10.99 -15.45
N ILE A 78 2.37 12.31 -15.26
CA ILE A 78 3.46 12.94 -14.52
C ILE A 78 2.88 13.76 -13.37
N LEU A 79 3.31 13.45 -12.15
CA LEU A 79 2.99 14.24 -10.96
C LEU A 79 4.18 15.13 -10.60
N LEU A 80 3.91 16.42 -10.43
CA LEU A 80 4.89 17.43 -10.03
C LEU A 80 4.57 17.92 -8.62
N VAL A 81 5.56 17.90 -7.74
CA VAL A 81 5.44 18.36 -6.35
C VAL A 81 6.66 19.23 -6.03
N GLY A 82 6.47 20.35 -5.34
CA GLY A 82 7.60 21.17 -4.91
C GLY A 82 7.17 22.42 -4.18
N ASN A 83 8.15 23.09 -3.56
CA ASN A 83 7.95 24.35 -2.83
C ASN A 83 8.43 25.59 -3.61
N ASP A 84 8.93 25.40 -4.83
CA ASP A 84 9.42 26.45 -5.72
C ASP A 84 8.52 26.55 -6.96
N VAL A 85 7.51 27.40 -6.86
CA VAL A 85 6.52 27.62 -7.92
C VAL A 85 7.16 28.14 -9.22
N PRO A 86 8.11 29.09 -9.20
CA PRO A 86 8.86 29.47 -10.39
C PRO A 86 9.55 28.30 -11.11
N GLU A 87 10.27 27.45 -10.37
CA GLU A 87 10.94 26.27 -10.95
C GLU A 87 9.92 25.26 -11.50
N LEU A 88 8.80 25.04 -10.81
CA LEU A 88 7.69 24.20 -11.31
C LEU A 88 7.13 24.72 -12.63
N ASN A 89 6.90 26.03 -12.77
CA ASN A 89 6.38 26.64 -14.00
C ASN A 89 7.39 26.60 -15.15
N SER A 90 8.68 26.79 -14.83
CA SER A 90 9.80 26.63 -15.77
C SER A 90 9.87 25.18 -16.29
N LEU A 91 9.73 24.21 -15.40
CA LEU A 91 9.69 22.79 -15.74
C LEU A 91 8.48 22.44 -16.61
N LYS A 92 7.28 22.94 -16.27
CA LYS A 92 6.06 22.73 -17.08
C LYS A 92 6.24 23.24 -18.50
N SER A 93 6.72 24.48 -18.66
CA SER A 93 7.00 25.07 -19.98
C SER A 93 8.03 24.26 -20.77
N PHE A 94 9.07 23.76 -20.10
CA PHE A 94 10.07 22.90 -20.74
C PHE A 94 9.47 21.56 -21.20
N LEU A 95 8.72 20.88 -20.35
CA LEU A 95 8.07 19.62 -20.69
C LEU A 95 7.08 19.81 -21.84
N ASP A 96 6.34 20.91 -21.85
CA ASP A 96 5.41 21.23 -22.95
C ASP A 96 6.15 21.46 -24.28
N SER A 97 7.26 22.20 -24.24
CA SER A 97 8.08 22.43 -25.44
C SER A 97 8.63 21.14 -26.06
N GLN A 98 8.97 20.15 -25.22
CA GLN A 98 9.62 18.90 -25.66
C GLN A 98 8.62 17.79 -26.00
N PHE A 99 7.54 17.69 -25.23
CA PHE A 99 6.64 16.54 -25.24
C PHE A 99 5.18 16.91 -25.53
N ARG A 100 4.83 18.21 -25.55
CA ARG A 100 3.45 18.72 -25.68
C ARG A 100 2.54 18.13 -24.61
N ILE A 101 2.75 18.58 -23.38
CA ILE A 101 2.01 18.07 -22.22
C ILE A 101 0.70 18.82 -22.05
N LYS A 102 -0.27 18.18 -21.39
CA LYS A 102 -1.49 18.85 -20.94
C LYS A 102 -1.38 19.08 -19.45
N ASP A 103 -1.31 20.34 -19.04
CA ASP A 103 -1.40 20.69 -17.61
C ASP A 103 -2.85 20.52 -17.16
N LEU A 104 -3.05 19.70 -16.12
CA LEU A 104 -4.35 19.43 -15.52
C LEU A 104 -4.63 20.29 -14.28
N GLY A 105 -3.68 21.15 -13.89
CA GLY A 105 -3.77 21.98 -12.70
C GLY A 105 -3.51 21.18 -11.43
N ASP A 106 -4.24 21.52 -10.36
CA ASP A 106 -4.11 20.84 -9.07
C ASP A 106 -4.56 19.37 -9.16
N VAL A 107 -3.89 18.53 -8.38
CA VAL A 107 -4.16 17.09 -8.39
C VAL A 107 -5.51 16.79 -7.73
N HIS A 108 -6.47 16.34 -8.55
CA HIS A 108 -7.75 15.82 -8.10
C HIS A 108 -7.91 14.33 -8.36
N TYR A 109 -7.18 13.81 -9.35
CA TYR A 109 -7.21 12.41 -9.73
C TYR A 109 -5.83 12.00 -10.26
N PHE A 110 -5.29 10.90 -9.74
CA PHE A 110 -4.01 10.35 -10.20
C PHE A 110 -4.05 8.82 -10.07
N LEU A 111 -3.78 8.09 -11.16
CA LEU A 111 -3.68 6.62 -11.17
C LEU A 111 -4.87 5.84 -10.57
N GLY A 112 -6.09 6.38 -10.66
CA GLY A 112 -7.27 5.73 -10.07
C GLY A 112 -7.56 6.11 -8.62
N PHE A 113 -6.81 7.08 -8.07
CA PHE A 113 -7.03 7.68 -6.77
C PHE A 113 -7.64 9.07 -6.93
N GLU A 114 -8.67 9.35 -6.14
CA GLU A 114 -9.23 10.69 -5.97
C GLU A 114 -8.50 11.38 -4.82
N VAL A 115 -8.10 12.63 -5.05
CA VAL A 115 -7.33 13.43 -4.10
C VAL A 115 -8.19 14.61 -3.65
N SER A 116 -8.41 14.72 -2.35
CA SER A 116 -9.25 15.76 -1.76
C SER A 116 -8.49 16.50 -0.67
N THR A 117 -8.23 17.79 -0.91
CA THR A 117 -7.59 18.67 0.08
C THR A 117 -8.58 19.07 1.16
N VAL A 118 -8.15 18.97 2.42
CA VAL A 118 -8.87 19.37 3.63
C VAL A 118 -7.95 20.22 4.51
N SER A 119 -8.47 20.90 5.53
CA SER A 119 -7.64 21.77 6.39
C SER A 119 -6.57 20.99 7.16
N GLN A 120 -6.82 19.72 7.44
CA GLN A 120 -5.90 18.83 8.16
C GLN A 120 -4.86 18.15 7.23
N GLY A 121 -4.95 18.32 5.90
CA GLY A 121 -4.05 17.67 4.94
C GLY A 121 -4.74 17.22 3.66
N VAL A 122 -4.39 16.04 3.15
CA VAL A 122 -4.90 15.48 1.90
C VAL A 122 -5.52 14.11 2.15
N VAL A 123 -6.74 13.90 1.68
CA VAL A 123 -7.40 12.59 1.72
C VAL A 123 -7.28 11.89 0.37
N LEU A 124 -6.68 10.70 0.37
CA LEU A 124 -6.65 9.79 -0.78
C LEU A 124 -7.79 8.79 -0.66
N HIS A 125 -8.74 8.81 -1.59
CA HIS A 125 -9.89 7.91 -1.58
C HIS A 125 -10.23 7.41 -2.99
N GLN A 126 -11.19 6.49 -3.08
CA GLN A 126 -11.60 5.87 -4.34
C GLN A 126 -13.14 5.76 -4.38
N HIS A 127 -13.82 6.87 -4.06
CA HIS A 127 -15.28 6.93 -3.95
C HIS A 127 -15.99 6.56 -5.24
N LYS A 128 -15.59 7.18 -6.36
CA LYS A 128 -16.19 6.90 -7.68
C LYS A 128 -16.04 5.43 -8.04
N TYR A 129 -14.83 4.89 -7.86
CA TYR A 129 -14.52 3.49 -8.11
C TYR A 129 -15.35 2.55 -7.25
N THR A 130 -15.50 2.87 -5.95
CA THR A 130 -16.30 2.08 -5.01
C THR A 130 -17.78 2.08 -5.40
N LYS A 131 -18.34 3.23 -5.80
CA LYS A 131 -19.73 3.31 -6.28
C LYS A 131 -19.97 2.51 -7.55
N GLU A 132 -19.06 2.59 -8.52
CA GLU A 132 -19.14 1.80 -9.75
C GLU A 132 -19.04 0.30 -9.46
N LEU A 133 -18.17 -0.09 -8.53
CA LEU A 133 -18.06 -1.48 -8.05
C LEU A 133 -19.36 -1.97 -7.39
N LEU A 134 -19.96 -1.17 -6.51
CA LEU A 134 -21.23 -1.51 -5.87
C LEU A 134 -22.38 -1.64 -6.88
N ALA A 135 -22.42 -0.76 -7.88
CA ALA A 135 -23.42 -0.81 -8.94
C ALA A 135 -23.29 -2.04 -9.84
N GLU A 136 -22.06 -2.41 -10.23
CA GLU A 136 -21.81 -3.59 -11.09
C GLU A 136 -22.29 -4.89 -10.45
N PHE A 137 -22.13 -5.05 -9.13
CA PHE A 137 -22.54 -6.25 -8.39
C PHE A 137 -23.89 -6.10 -7.67
N HIS A 138 -24.69 -5.10 -8.05
CA HIS A 138 -26.03 -4.85 -7.49
C HIS A 138 -26.08 -4.73 -5.96
N CYS A 139 -25.01 -4.19 -5.36
CA CYS A 139 -24.86 -4.04 -3.90
C CYS A 139 -25.16 -2.63 -3.38
N SER A 140 -25.64 -1.70 -4.23
CA SER A 140 -25.84 -0.30 -3.86
C SER A 140 -26.94 -0.05 -2.81
N SER A 141 -27.93 -0.93 -2.71
CA SER A 141 -29.09 -0.80 -1.80
C SER A 141 -29.16 -1.90 -0.73
N VAL A 142 -28.09 -2.68 -0.59
CA VAL A 142 -28.05 -3.82 0.32
C VAL A 142 -27.71 -3.36 1.74
N SER A 143 -28.27 -4.02 2.76
CA SER A 143 -27.98 -3.72 4.16
C SER A 143 -26.48 -3.84 4.45
N SER A 144 -25.93 -2.80 5.08
CA SER A 144 -24.51 -2.73 5.41
C SER A 144 -24.17 -3.61 6.62
N VAL A 145 -22.90 -3.98 6.71
CA VAL A 145 -22.36 -4.83 7.79
C VAL A 145 -21.21 -4.11 8.49
N LEU A 146 -20.89 -4.52 9.72
CA LEU A 146 -19.92 -3.82 10.57
C LEU A 146 -18.46 -4.26 10.36
N ALA A 147 -18.24 -5.43 9.76
CA ALA A 147 -16.92 -5.99 9.48
C ALA A 147 -16.86 -6.62 8.08
N PRO A 148 -15.68 -6.59 7.41
CA PRO A 148 -15.50 -7.12 6.06
C PRO A 148 -15.52 -8.64 5.98
N LEU A 149 -15.33 -9.34 7.10
CA LEU A 149 -15.49 -10.78 7.24
C LEU A 149 -16.23 -11.09 8.53
N GLU A 150 -17.00 -12.18 8.52
CA GLU A 150 -17.63 -12.70 9.74
C GLU A 150 -16.58 -13.34 10.67
N LEU A 151 -16.78 -13.21 11.98
CA LEU A 151 -15.96 -13.86 13.00
C LEU A 151 -15.92 -15.37 12.80
N ASN A 152 -14.72 -15.96 12.86
CA ASN A 152 -14.51 -17.41 12.71
C ASN A 152 -14.99 -17.98 11.37
N HIS A 153 -15.19 -17.15 10.34
CA HIS A 153 -15.64 -17.62 9.04
C HIS A 153 -14.52 -18.39 8.32
N ARG A 154 -14.52 -19.71 8.51
CA ARG A 154 -13.55 -20.62 7.89
C ARG A 154 -14.08 -21.10 6.54
N LEU A 155 -13.65 -20.43 5.46
CA LEU A 155 -13.91 -20.93 4.11
C LEU A 155 -13.15 -22.24 3.91
N SER A 156 -13.87 -23.34 3.73
CA SER A 156 -13.28 -24.59 3.27
C SER A 156 -13.14 -24.56 1.74
N LEU A 157 -12.21 -25.35 1.21
CA LEU A 157 -12.04 -25.49 -0.24
C LEU A 157 -13.27 -26.10 -0.93
N ASP A 158 -14.11 -26.80 -0.19
CA ASP A 158 -15.23 -27.58 -0.73
C ASP A 158 -16.60 -27.01 -0.36
N SER A 159 -16.62 -25.84 0.28
CA SER A 159 -17.86 -25.17 0.65
C SER A 159 -18.56 -24.58 -0.58
N GLY A 160 -19.75 -25.11 -0.89
CA GLY A 160 -20.62 -24.64 -1.97
C GLY A 160 -20.31 -25.22 -3.34
N ASP A 161 -21.17 -24.89 -4.30
CA ASP A 161 -21.05 -25.36 -5.68
C ASP A 161 -20.05 -24.51 -6.46
N LEU A 162 -19.34 -25.14 -7.40
CA LEU A 162 -18.46 -24.43 -8.32
C LEU A 162 -19.26 -23.36 -9.08
N LEU A 163 -18.71 -22.15 -9.19
CA LEU A 163 -19.37 -21.13 -10.00
C LEU A 163 -19.37 -21.55 -11.48
N SER A 164 -20.51 -21.35 -12.13
CA SER A 164 -20.66 -21.51 -13.58
C SER A 164 -19.74 -20.57 -14.36
N ASP A 165 -19.55 -19.34 -13.87
CA ASP A 165 -18.59 -18.38 -14.41
C ASP A 165 -17.56 -17.95 -13.34
N PRO A 166 -16.38 -18.57 -13.31
CA PRO A 166 -15.28 -18.16 -12.44
C PRO A 166 -14.77 -16.73 -12.70
N SER A 167 -15.02 -16.17 -13.90
CA SER A 167 -14.51 -14.86 -14.27
C SER A 167 -15.15 -13.75 -13.43
N THR A 168 -16.43 -13.91 -13.06
CA THR A 168 -17.15 -12.97 -12.20
C THR A 168 -16.49 -12.83 -10.82
N CYS A 169 -16.15 -13.95 -10.17
CA CYS A 169 -15.44 -13.93 -8.88
C CYS A 169 -14.01 -13.36 -9.02
N ARG A 170 -13.27 -13.77 -10.06
CA ARG A 170 -11.91 -13.23 -10.34
C ARG A 170 -11.92 -11.73 -10.58
N ARG A 171 -12.93 -11.21 -11.28
CA ARG A 171 -13.13 -9.78 -11.50
C ARG A 171 -13.41 -9.04 -10.20
N LEU A 172 -14.33 -9.54 -9.38
CA LEU A 172 -14.64 -8.95 -8.07
C LEU A 172 -13.39 -8.84 -7.20
N VAL A 173 -12.66 -9.94 -7.03
CA VAL A 173 -11.45 -9.96 -6.20
C VAL A 173 -10.33 -9.12 -6.82
N GLY A 174 -10.22 -9.08 -8.15
CA GLY A 174 -9.30 -8.17 -8.86
C GLY A 174 -9.59 -6.70 -8.56
N LYS A 175 -10.87 -6.31 -8.55
CA LYS A 175 -11.29 -4.94 -8.20
C LYS A 175 -11.05 -4.61 -6.72
N LEU A 176 -11.36 -5.53 -5.81
CA LEU A 176 -11.06 -5.36 -4.40
C LEU A 176 -9.55 -5.27 -4.11
N ASN A 177 -8.72 -6.00 -4.86
CA ASN A 177 -7.26 -5.89 -4.80
C ASN A 177 -6.75 -4.50 -5.17
N PHE A 178 -7.45 -3.77 -6.04
CA PHE A 178 -7.12 -2.38 -6.34
C PHE A 178 -7.59 -1.45 -5.22
N LEU A 179 -8.79 -1.64 -4.68
CA LEU A 179 -9.37 -0.79 -3.64
C LEU A 179 -8.59 -0.81 -2.30
N GLN A 180 -7.92 -1.92 -1.97
CA GLN A 180 -7.17 -2.03 -0.71
C GLN A 180 -5.99 -1.02 -0.59
N HIS A 181 -5.61 -0.34 -1.67
CA HIS A 181 -4.60 0.73 -1.66
C HIS A 181 -5.08 2.03 -0.98
N THR A 182 -6.39 2.20 -0.78
CA THR A 182 -6.96 3.28 0.07
C THR A 182 -7.77 2.73 1.25
N ARG A 183 -7.96 1.41 1.30
CA ARG A 183 -8.80 0.69 2.27
C ARG A 183 -8.01 -0.42 2.96
N PRO A 184 -7.10 -0.09 3.90
CA PRO A 184 -6.33 -1.10 4.63
C PRO A 184 -7.23 -2.10 5.37
N ASP A 185 -8.42 -1.67 5.78
CA ASP A 185 -9.46 -2.43 6.48
C ASP A 185 -9.95 -3.67 5.73
N ILE A 186 -9.89 -3.70 4.39
CA ILE A 186 -10.30 -4.88 3.61
C ILE A 186 -9.14 -5.81 3.24
N SER A 187 -7.89 -5.44 3.55
CA SER A 187 -6.69 -6.16 3.07
C SER A 187 -6.71 -7.64 3.42
N PHE A 188 -7.13 -7.98 4.65
CA PHE A 188 -7.23 -9.38 5.08
C PHE A 188 -8.31 -10.14 4.31
N ALA A 189 -9.48 -9.53 4.12
CA ALA A 189 -10.59 -10.14 3.38
C ALA A 189 -10.22 -10.44 1.93
N VAL A 190 -9.56 -9.48 1.27
CA VAL A 190 -9.08 -9.63 -0.11
C VAL A 190 -8.00 -10.70 -0.22
N GLN A 191 -7.05 -10.71 0.72
CA GLN A 191 -6.02 -11.75 0.82
C GLN A 191 -6.67 -13.13 0.98
N HIS A 192 -7.69 -13.25 1.84
CA HIS A 192 -8.39 -14.49 2.10
C HIS A 192 -9.12 -15.01 0.84
N LEU A 193 -9.91 -14.16 0.19
CA LEU A 193 -10.63 -14.49 -1.06
C LEU A 193 -9.70 -14.86 -2.22
N SER A 194 -8.54 -14.18 -2.32
CA SER A 194 -7.57 -14.42 -3.40
C SER A 194 -7.02 -15.86 -3.42
N GLN A 195 -7.14 -16.61 -2.32
CA GLN A 195 -6.67 -17.99 -2.23
C GLN A 195 -7.52 -18.98 -3.05
N PHE A 196 -8.76 -18.61 -3.38
CA PHE A 196 -9.74 -19.51 -4.00
C PHE A 196 -9.98 -19.22 -5.50
N LEU A 197 -9.21 -18.30 -6.11
CA LEU A 197 -9.43 -17.84 -7.48
C LEU A 197 -9.21 -18.89 -8.57
N ASN A 198 -8.49 -19.98 -8.25
CA ASN A 198 -8.30 -21.08 -9.19
C ASN A 198 -9.65 -21.74 -9.54
N ALA A 199 -10.43 -22.10 -8.50
CA ALA A 199 -11.73 -22.75 -8.60
C ALA A 199 -12.71 -22.13 -7.58
N PRO A 200 -13.26 -20.94 -7.85
CA PRO A 200 -14.15 -20.27 -6.93
C PRO A 200 -15.50 -20.99 -6.84
N ARG A 201 -16.05 -21.11 -5.63
CA ARG A 201 -17.38 -21.68 -5.35
C ARG A 201 -18.32 -20.61 -4.80
N SER A 202 -19.62 -20.90 -4.81
CA SER A 202 -20.69 -19.98 -4.41
C SER A 202 -20.45 -19.37 -3.02
N ALA A 203 -19.95 -20.17 -2.06
CA ALA A 203 -19.61 -19.69 -0.73
C ALA A 203 -18.55 -18.57 -0.74
N GLN A 204 -17.47 -18.71 -1.51
CA GLN A 204 -16.45 -17.65 -1.59
C GLN A 204 -16.96 -16.41 -2.32
N PHE A 205 -17.83 -16.59 -3.32
CA PHE A 205 -18.46 -15.46 -3.99
C PHE A 205 -19.38 -14.68 -3.04
N HIS A 206 -20.17 -15.35 -2.21
CA HIS A 206 -20.99 -14.70 -1.18
C HIS A 206 -20.15 -13.93 -0.16
N VAL A 207 -18.97 -14.43 0.23
CA VAL A 207 -18.04 -13.66 1.07
C VAL A 207 -17.54 -12.39 0.35
N GLY A 208 -17.26 -12.47 -0.95
CA GLY A 208 -16.95 -11.29 -1.76
C GLY A 208 -18.09 -10.25 -1.74
N LEU A 209 -19.34 -10.70 -1.87
CA LEU A 209 -20.51 -9.83 -1.78
C LEU A 209 -20.69 -9.25 -0.36
N HIS A 210 -20.34 -10.01 0.69
CA HIS A 210 -20.33 -9.50 2.06
C HIS A 210 -19.32 -8.35 2.24
N VAL A 211 -18.13 -8.44 1.63
CA VAL A 211 -17.18 -7.31 1.61
C VAL A 211 -17.79 -6.09 0.90
N LEU A 212 -18.55 -6.27 -0.18
CA LEU A 212 -19.24 -5.15 -0.84
C LEU A 212 -20.29 -4.51 0.07
N ARG A 213 -21.05 -5.29 0.84
CA ARG A 213 -21.99 -4.77 1.85
C ARG A 213 -21.28 -3.95 2.93
N TYR A 214 -20.08 -4.35 3.31
CA TYR A 214 -19.25 -3.58 4.25
C TYR A 214 -18.83 -2.23 3.63
N LEU A 215 -18.35 -2.24 2.38
CA LEU A 215 -17.96 -1.04 1.65
C LEU A 215 -19.13 -0.09 1.39
N ALA A 216 -20.35 -0.61 1.23
CA ALA A 216 -21.56 0.19 1.02
C ALA A 216 -21.90 1.11 2.21
N LYS A 217 -21.39 0.82 3.42
CA LYS A 217 -21.60 1.67 4.61
C LYS A 217 -20.98 3.05 4.44
N GLU A 218 -19.73 3.08 3.99
CA GLU A 218 -18.89 4.28 3.87
C GLU A 218 -18.02 4.14 2.60
N PRO A 219 -18.58 4.47 1.41
CA PRO A 219 -17.88 4.32 0.13
C PRO A 219 -16.82 5.39 -0.10
N ASP A 220 -16.92 6.52 0.60
CA ASP A 220 -16.03 7.68 0.51
C ASP A 220 -14.83 7.62 1.48
N ARG A 221 -14.72 6.56 2.28
CA ARG A 221 -13.55 6.33 3.14
C ARG A 221 -12.26 6.28 2.34
N GLY A 222 -11.24 6.93 2.88
CA GLY A 222 -9.88 6.89 2.36
C GLY A 222 -8.86 7.12 3.46
N ILE A 223 -7.64 7.46 3.04
CA ILE A 223 -6.49 7.67 3.92
C ILE A 223 -6.24 9.15 4.06
N LEU A 224 -6.16 9.64 5.30
CA LEU A 224 -5.71 11.00 5.58
C LEU A 224 -4.17 11.03 5.64
N LEU A 225 -3.58 11.79 4.72
CA LEU A 225 -2.20 12.26 4.78
C LEU A 225 -2.22 13.64 5.44
N ASN A 226 -1.88 13.69 6.71
CA ASN A 226 -1.94 14.92 7.48
C ASN A 226 -0.84 15.92 7.05
N ASN A 227 -1.01 17.19 7.41
CA ASN A 227 -0.06 18.26 7.15
C ASN A 227 0.93 18.50 8.31
N SER A 228 1.12 17.51 9.20
CA SER A 228 2.09 17.59 10.28
C SER A 228 3.51 17.63 9.70
N GLN A 229 4.41 18.37 10.37
CA GLN A 229 5.84 18.37 10.04
C GLN A 229 6.59 17.19 10.69
N ASP A 230 5.86 16.26 11.31
CA ASP A 230 6.41 15.06 11.92
C ASP A 230 6.63 13.96 10.86
N PHE A 231 7.90 13.65 10.59
CA PHE A 231 8.31 12.55 9.71
C PHE A 231 8.67 11.27 10.49
N THR A 232 8.31 11.19 11.77
CA THR A 232 8.58 10.02 12.60
C THR A 232 7.86 8.80 12.02
N LEU A 233 8.65 7.77 11.72
CA LEU A 233 8.14 6.47 11.29
C LEU A 233 7.76 5.63 12.51
N GLN A 234 6.59 5.01 12.48
CA GLN A 234 6.21 3.97 13.43
C GLN A 234 5.72 2.76 12.66
N ALA A 235 6.08 1.58 13.13
CA ALA A 235 5.71 0.35 12.47
C ALA A 235 5.20 -0.70 13.44
N TYR A 236 4.28 -1.51 12.95
CA TYR A 236 3.57 -2.52 13.72
C TYR A 236 3.59 -3.83 12.93
N SER A 237 3.79 -4.95 13.61
CA SER A 237 3.80 -6.29 13.00
C SER A 237 3.02 -7.27 13.87
N ASP A 238 2.25 -8.12 13.20
CA ASP A 238 1.52 -9.23 13.81
C ASP A 238 1.40 -10.39 12.80
N SER A 239 1.14 -11.59 13.28
CA SER A 239 0.83 -12.74 12.46
C SER A 239 -0.27 -13.61 13.06
N ASP A 240 -1.04 -14.25 12.18
CA ASP A 240 -1.98 -15.29 12.57
C ASP A 240 -1.39 -16.66 12.22
N TRP A 241 -0.97 -17.40 13.25
CA TRP A 241 -0.26 -18.67 13.08
C TRP A 241 -1.18 -19.77 12.58
N ALA A 242 -0.77 -20.41 11.48
CA ALA A 242 -1.52 -21.49 10.85
C ALA A 242 -2.98 -21.13 10.53
N ALA A 243 -3.23 -19.84 10.27
CA ALA A 243 -4.55 -19.27 9.98
C ALA A 243 -5.28 -19.97 8.83
N CYS A 244 -4.56 -20.36 7.77
CA CYS A 244 -5.17 -21.06 6.64
C CYS A 244 -5.49 -22.52 7.02
N PRO A 245 -6.77 -22.94 7.07
CA PRO A 245 -7.13 -24.28 7.51
C PRO A 245 -6.53 -25.39 6.63
N THR A 246 -6.52 -25.20 5.31
CA THR A 246 -6.04 -26.20 4.35
C THR A 246 -4.52 -26.34 4.38
N SER A 247 -3.80 -25.22 4.24
CA SER A 247 -2.34 -25.26 4.07
C SER A 247 -1.57 -25.14 5.37
N ARG A 248 -2.24 -24.79 6.48
CA ARG A 248 -1.64 -24.48 7.79
C ARG A 248 -0.54 -23.41 7.75
N LYS A 249 -0.53 -22.59 6.69
CA LYS A 249 0.37 -21.44 6.54
C LYS A 249 -0.21 -20.24 7.29
N SER A 250 0.66 -19.50 7.95
CA SER A 250 0.33 -18.29 8.70
C SER A 250 0.04 -17.10 7.76
N VAL A 251 -0.61 -16.06 8.28
CA VAL A 251 -0.81 -14.79 7.58
C VAL A 251 -0.02 -13.70 8.31
N THR A 252 0.81 -12.95 7.57
CA THR A 252 1.53 -11.79 8.09
C THR A 252 0.71 -10.53 7.87
N GLY A 253 0.56 -9.72 8.92
CA GLY A 253 0.10 -8.34 8.86
C GLY A 253 1.24 -7.37 9.22
N PHE A 254 1.35 -6.24 8.51
CA PHE A 254 2.14 -5.11 8.99
C PHE A 254 1.50 -3.79 8.58
N TYR A 255 1.79 -2.75 9.36
CA TYR A 255 1.29 -1.39 9.13
C TYR A 255 2.38 -0.39 9.54
N ILE A 256 2.60 0.61 8.68
CA ILE A 256 3.62 1.64 8.85
C ILE A 256 2.95 3.01 8.71
N THR A 257 3.22 3.88 9.67
CA THR A 257 2.78 5.28 9.67
C THR A 257 3.97 6.22 9.63
N MET A 258 3.73 7.43 9.13
CA MET A 258 4.63 8.57 9.16
C MET A 258 3.88 9.77 9.73
N GLY A 259 4.31 10.29 10.87
CA GLY A 259 3.63 11.41 11.54
C GLY A 259 2.16 11.12 11.87
N GLY A 260 1.80 9.85 12.07
CA GLY A 260 0.41 9.40 12.27
C GLY A 260 -0.38 9.12 10.98
N SER A 261 0.17 9.40 9.79
CA SER A 261 -0.48 9.09 8.50
C SER A 261 -0.11 7.68 8.01
N PRO A 262 -1.05 6.88 7.49
CA PRO A 262 -0.76 5.57 6.91
C PRO A 262 0.02 5.71 5.61
N ILE A 263 1.13 4.96 5.47
CA ILE A 263 1.95 5.01 4.24
C ILE A 263 2.23 3.64 3.63
N SER A 264 2.25 2.56 4.42
CA SER A 264 2.41 1.20 3.89
C SER A 264 1.75 0.18 4.80
N TRP A 265 1.05 -0.78 4.22
CA TRP A 265 0.43 -1.89 4.94
C TRP A 265 0.32 -3.12 4.06
N LYS A 266 0.20 -4.28 4.68
CA LYS A 266 0.06 -5.53 3.94
C LYS A 266 -0.58 -6.62 4.78
N SER A 267 -1.45 -7.38 4.13
CA SER A 267 -1.86 -8.71 4.57
C SER A 267 -1.34 -9.74 3.58
N LYS A 268 -0.51 -10.69 4.04
CA LYS A 268 0.08 -11.68 3.14
C LYS A 268 0.30 -13.04 3.80
N LYS A 269 -0.30 -14.07 3.21
CA LYS A 269 -0.02 -15.47 3.53
C LYS A 269 1.48 -15.79 3.39
N GLN A 270 2.03 -16.45 4.40
CA GLN A 270 3.43 -16.88 4.39
C GLN A 270 3.63 -18.01 3.36
N PRO A 271 4.77 -18.03 2.65
CA PRO A 271 5.02 -19.03 1.61
C PRO A 271 5.23 -20.43 2.20
N THR A 272 5.83 -20.50 3.39
CA THR A 272 6.18 -21.73 4.11
C THR A 272 5.29 -21.88 5.35
N VAL A 273 5.10 -23.13 5.77
CA VAL A 273 4.46 -23.44 7.06
C VAL A 273 5.47 -23.15 8.16
N SER A 274 5.05 -22.53 9.26
CA SER A 274 5.89 -22.37 10.45
C SER A 274 5.79 -23.64 11.28
N LEU A 275 6.88 -24.41 11.30
CA LEU A 275 6.91 -25.77 11.86
C LEU A 275 7.17 -25.77 13.37
N SER A 276 7.80 -24.72 13.91
CA SER A 276 8.46 -24.81 15.22
C SER A 276 7.87 -23.93 16.33
N SER A 277 7.07 -22.90 16.02
CA SER A 277 6.34 -22.09 17.02
C SER A 277 5.55 -20.92 16.40
N TYR A 278 4.61 -20.36 17.17
CA TYR A 278 4.02 -19.03 16.94
C TYR A 278 5.09 -17.95 16.74
N ALA A 279 6.20 -18.02 17.49
CA ALA A 279 7.32 -17.08 17.40
C ALA A 279 8.03 -17.09 16.02
N GLU A 280 8.08 -18.22 15.32
CA GLU A 280 8.64 -18.28 13.96
C GLU A 280 7.78 -17.50 12.96
N ALA A 281 6.45 -17.62 13.06
CA ALA A 281 5.53 -16.89 12.19
C ALA A 281 5.64 -15.37 12.43
N GLU A 282 5.71 -14.95 13.70
CA GLU A 282 5.93 -13.56 14.09
C GLU A 282 7.28 -13.03 13.60
N TYR A 283 8.34 -13.82 13.75
CA TYR A 283 9.68 -13.40 13.31
C TYR A 283 9.74 -13.21 11.79
N ARG A 284 9.04 -14.04 11.02
CA ARG A 284 8.91 -13.87 9.57
C ARG A 284 8.09 -12.62 9.20
N ALA A 285 7.08 -12.29 10.00
CA ALA A 285 6.34 -11.04 9.85
C ALA A 285 7.25 -9.83 10.09
N LEU A 286 7.98 -9.85 11.20
CA LEU A 286 8.98 -8.84 11.55
C LEU A 286 10.02 -8.66 10.44
N ARG A 287 10.62 -9.74 9.93
CA ARG A 287 11.60 -9.64 8.84
C ARG A 287 11.03 -8.96 7.59
N LYS A 288 9.78 -9.25 7.21
CA LYS A 288 9.14 -8.59 6.06
C LYS A 288 8.97 -7.09 6.32
N LEU A 289 8.54 -6.73 7.52
CA LEU A 289 8.39 -5.34 7.92
C LEU A 289 9.76 -4.60 7.90
N VAL A 290 10.81 -5.21 8.45
CA VAL A 290 12.17 -4.63 8.44
C VAL A 290 12.69 -4.40 7.02
N ALA A 291 12.39 -5.30 6.09
CA ALA A 291 12.75 -5.12 4.68
C ALA A 291 12.01 -3.91 4.05
N GLU A 292 10.72 -3.76 4.35
CA GLU A 292 9.91 -2.63 3.91
C GLU A 292 10.45 -1.29 4.48
N ILE A 293 10.72 -1.23 5.79
CA ILE A 293 11.32 -0.07 6.45
C ILE A 293 12.68 0.27 5.83
N THR A 294 13.52 -0.73 5.55
CA THR A 294 14.84 -0.51 4.93
C THR A 294 14.71 0.17 3.56
N TRP A 295 13.75 -0.24 2.74
CA TRP A 295 13.49 0.41 1.47
C TRP A 295 12.89 1.82 1.65
N LEU A 296 11.92 1.95 2.56
CA LEU A 296 11.23 3.21 2.83
C LEU A 296 12.17 4.30 3.35
N VAL A 297 13.08 3.98 4.28
CA VAL A 297 14.07 4.96 4.79
C VAL A 297 14.98 5.46 3.67
N ARG A 298 15.36 4.60 2.72
CA ARG A 298 16.15 5.00 1.55
C ARG A 298 15.35 5.87 0.59
N LEU A 299 14.08 5.53 0.35
CA LEU A 299 13.19 6.33 -0.48
C LEU A 299 12.95 7.73 0.12
N LEU A 300 12.72 7.81 1.44
CA LEU A 300 12.52 9.07 2.15
C LEU A 300 13.79 9.93 2.14
N ALA A 301 14.98 9.31 2.19
CA ALA A 301 16.24 10.01 2.00
C ALA A 301 16.35 10.63 0.59
N ASP A 302 15.94 9.91 -0.46
CA ASP A 302 15.91 10.45 -1.82
C ASP A 302 14.92 11.62 -1.98
N LEU A 303 13.83 11.61 -1.19
CA LEU A 303 12.85 12.69 -1.12
C LEU A 303 13.32 13.87 -0.25
N GLY A 304 14.46 13.76 0.44
CA GLY A 304 14.97 14.78 1.36
C GLY A 304 14.21 14.88 2.69
N ALA A 305 13.41 13.87 3.05
CA ALA A 305 12.65 13.86 4.29
C ALA A 305 13.52 13.42 5.49
N PRO A 306 13.52 14.17 6.61
CA PRO A 306 14.31 13.83 7.78
C PRO A 306 13.66 12.69 8.57
N VAL A 307 14.18 11.47 8.43
CA VAL A 307 13.70 10.31 9.19
C VAL A 307 14.49 10.17 10.49
N SER A 308 13.79 10.14 11.63
CA SER A 308 14.39 9.83 12.92
C SER A 308 14.71 8.33 13.02
N LEU A 309 15.96 8.01 13.35
CA LEU A 309 16.42 6.65 13.60
C LEU A 309 16.79 6.47 15.07
N PRO A 310 16.57 5.28 15.67
CA PRO A 310 16.00 4.08 15.05
C PRO A 310 14.47 4.16 14.84
N VAL A 311 13.95 3.47 13.83
CA VAL A 311 12.49 3.35 13.62
C VAL A 311 11.89 2.38 14.65
N PRO A 312 10.94 2.82 15.51
CA PRO A 312 10.27 1.96 16.46
C PRO A 312 9.34 0.96 15.77
N ILE A 313 9.59 -0.33 16.06
CA ILE A 313 8.75 -1.45 15.67
C ILE A 313 8.05 -2.03 16.89
N HIS A 314 6.73 -2.10 16.82
CA HIS A 314 5.86 -2.63 17.86
C HIS A 314 5.40 -4.05 17.52
N CYS A 315 5.73 -5.00 18.39
CA CYS A 315 5.36 -6.42 18.28
C CYS A 315 4.74 -6.92 19.58
N ASP A 316 3.85 -7.90 19.49
CA ASP A 316 3.18 -8.51 20.65
C ASP A 316 3.86 -9.79 21.14
N ASN A 317 4.92 -10.24 20.47
CA ASN A 317 5.60 -11.48 20.79
C ASN A 317 6.99 -11.26 21.40
N GLN A 318 7.07 -11.43 22.74
CA GLN A 318 8.32 -11.31 23.49
C GLN A 318 9.39 -12.33 23.07
N SER A 319 8.99 -13.52 22.61
CA SER A 319 9.93 -14.54 22.13
C SER A 319 10.60 -14.09 20.83
N ALA A 320 9.84 -13.52 19.89
CA ALA A 320 10.39 -12.98 18.65
C ALA A 320 11.36 -11.82 18.92
N ILE A 321 11.01 -10.93 19.85
CA ILE A 321 11.88 -9.82 20.28
C ILE A 321 13.17 -10.36 20.92
N SER A 322 13.05 -11.38 21.79
CA SER A 322 14.21 -11.99 22.45
C SER A 322 15.16 -12.67 21.47
N ILE A 323 14.62 -13.37 20.45
CA ILE A 323 15.40 -13.98 19.37
C ILE A 323 16.15 -12.91 18.56
N ALA A 324 15.54 -11.75 18.34
CA ALA A 324 16.16 -10.65 17.63
C ALA A 324 17.28 -9.96 18.44
N LYS A 325 17.15 -9.89 19.78
CA LYS A 325 18.15 -9.26 20.66
C LYS A 325 19.30 -10.19 21.05
N ASN A 326 19.08 -11.50 21.13
CA ASN A 326 20.09 -12.45 21.60
C ASN A 326 20.76 -13.20 20.43
N PRO A 327 22.06 -13.01 20.17
CA PRO A 327 22.77 -13.71 19.09
C PRO A 327 22.88 -15.22 19.32
N VAL A 328 22.94 -15.70 20.58
CA VAL A 328 23.26 -17.08 20.96
C VAL A 328 22.11 -18.08 20.74
N ALA A 329 20.88 -17.61 20.52
CA ALA A 329 19.72 -18.47 20.27
C ALA A 329 19.79 -19.12 18.87
N HIS A 330 20.61 -20.18 18.73
CA HIS A 330 20.93 -20.83 17.44
C HIS A 330 20.40 -22.26 17.30
N GLU A 331 20.13 -22.99 18.39
CA GLU A 331 19.86 -24.44 18.28
C GLU A 331 18.49 -24.78 17.67
N ARG A 332 17.47 -23.91 17.81
CA ARG A 332 16.07 -24.18 17.41
C ARG A 332 15.56 -23.39 16.18
N THR A 333 16.40 -22.55 15.56
CA THR A 333 15.99 -21.58 14.52
C THR A 333 16.74 -21.73 13.18
N LYS A 334 17.36 -22.90 12.92
CA LYS A 334 18.19 -23.15 11.72
C LYS A 334 17.52 -22.78 10.39
N HIS A 335 16.20 -22.99 10.30
CA HIS A 335 15.35 -22.71 9.13
C HIS A 335 14.98 -21.23 8.92
N ILE A 336 15.30 -20.34 9.87
CA ILE A 336 15.10 -18.89 9.76
C ILE A 336 16.38 -18.08 10.00
N VAL A 337 17.55 -18.73 9.96
CA VAL A 337 18.84 -18.10 10.26
C VAL A 337 19.11 -16.84 9.43
N LEU A 338 18.82 -16.87 8.13
CA LEU A 338 18.99 -15.70 7.26
C LEU A 338 18.07 -14.54 7.66
N ASP A 339 16.82 -14.83 8.02
CA ASP A 339 15.88 -13.82 8.53
C ASP A 339 16.40 -13.24 9.84
N CYS A 340 16.95 -14.08 10.72
CA CYS A 340 17.54 -13.64 11.98
C CYS A 340 18.77 -12.76 11.79
N HIS A 341 19.69 -13.14 10.90
CA HIS A 341 20.87 -12.32 10.62
C HIS A 341 20.49 -10.95 10.06
N PHE A 342 19.54 -10.90 9.11
CA PHE A 342 19.11 -9.63 8.52
C PHE A 342 18.50 -8.68 9.56
N VAL A 343 17.56 -9.16 10.39
CA VAL A 343 16.93 -8.32 11.42
C VAL A 343 17.94 -7.88 12.49
N ARG A 344 18.83 -8.78 12.91
CA ARG A 344 19.91 -8.47 13.87
C ARG A 344 20.89 -7.44 13.34
N GLU A 345 21.27 -7.55 12.07
CA GLU A 345 22.11 -6.55 11.41
C GLU A 345 21.45 -5.18 11.45
N LYS A 346 20.16 -5.08 11.11
CA LYS A 346 19.44 -3.79 11.13
C LYS A 346 19.24 -3.21 12.52
N LEU A 347 19.11 -4.07 13.54
CA LEU A 347 19.14 -3.64 14.94
C LEU A 347 20.52 -3.10 15.33
N ALA A 348 21.59 -3.82 14.98
CA ALA A 348 22.95 -3.43 15.31
C ALA A 348 23.40 -2.15 14.60
N THR A 349 22.93 -1.90 13.37
CA THR A 349 23.20 -0.64 12.65
C THR A 349 22.36 0.54 13.18
N GLY A 350 21.46 0.32 14.13
CA GLY A 350 20.58 1.36 14.66
C GLY A 350 19.48 1.82 13.70
N LEU A 351 19.13 1.00 12.70
CA LEU A 351 18.05 1.34 11.76
C LEU A 351 16.67 1.20 12.43
N ILE A 352 16.52 0.22 13.32
CA ILE A 352 15.25 -0.16 13.94
C ILE A 352 15.43 -0.37 15.44
N SER A 353 14.35 -0.20 16.20
CA SER A 353 14.25 -0.58 17.61
C SER A 353 13.01 -1.45 17.83
N LEU A 354 13.09 -2.43 18.72
CA LEU A 354 11.98 -3.35 19.01
C LEU A 354 11.35 -3.05 20.37
N HIS A 355 10.04 -2.80 20.34
CA HIS A 355 9.21 -2.51 21.50
C HIS A 355 8.08 -3.53 21.62
N TYR A 356 7.84 -4.00 22.84
CA TYR A 356 6.70 -4.87 23.13
C TYR A 356 5.43 -4.02 23.26
N VAL A 357 4.34 -4.48 22.66
CA VAL A 357 3.00 -3.90 22.82
C VAL A 357 2.02 -5.01 23.21
N HIS A 358 1.12 -4.72 24.13
CA HIS A 358 0.09 -5.67 24.53
C HIS A 358 -0.89 -5.93 23.37
N THR A 359 -1.30 -7.19 23.15
CA THR A 359 -2.14 -7.61 22.02
C THR A 359 -3.41 -6.76 21.86
N GLY A 360 -4.08 -6.37 22.95
CA GLY A 360 -5.28 -5.52 22.90
C GLY A 360 -5.07 -4.08 22.38
N SER A 361 -3.83 -3.65 22.19
CA SER A 361 -3.47 -2.32 21.68
C SER A 361 -2.76 -2.40 20.31
N GLN A 362 -2.71 -3.57 19.69
CA GLN A 362 -2.03 -3.79 18.42
C GLN A 362 -2.92 -3.32 17.25
N LEU A 363 -2.55 -2.21 16.62
CA LEU A 363 -3.29 -1.64 15.48
C LEU A 363 -3.34 -2.59 14.27
N VAL A 364 -2.40 -3.52 14.20
CA VAL A 364 -2.23 -4.44 13.05
C VAL A 364 -3.14 -5.65 13.10
N ASP A 365 -3.82 -5.95 14.20
CA ASP A 365 -4.67 -7.14 14.34
C ASP A 365 -5.77 -7.23 13.27
N ILE A 366 -6.17 -6.09 12.67
CA ILE A 366 -7.11 -6.03 11.54
C ILE A 366 -6.57 -6.66 10.24
N LEU A 367 -5.24 -6.79 10.10
CA LEU A 367 -4.57 -7.18 8.87
C LEU A 367 -4.31 -8.68 8.75
N PRO A 368 -4.03 -9.46 9.82
CA PRO A 368 -3.87 -10.90 9.70
C PRO A 368 -5.06 -11.72 10.22
N LYS A 369 -6.05 -11.13 10.91
CA LYS A 369 -7.11 -11.86 11.63
C LYS A 369 -8.51 -11.33 11.31
N THR A 370 -9.53 -12.18 11.46
CA THR A 370 -10.93 -11.73 11.53
C THR A 370 -11.25 -11.20 12.92
N LEU A 371 -11.85 -10.01 13.01
CA LEU A 371 -12.21 -9.38 14.28
C LEU A 371 -13.73 -9.23 14.41
N SER A 372 -14.19 -9.02 15.65
CA SER A 372 -15.58 -8.66 15.90
C SER A 372 -15.90 -7.29 15.29
N GLY A 373 -17.15 -7.05 14.90
CA GLY A 373 -17.53 -5.76 14.30
C GLY A 373 -17.18 -4.56 15.18
N VAL A 374 -17.29 -4.71 16.51
CA VAL A 374 -16.95 -3.65 17.47
C VAL A 374 -15.44 -3.43 17.52
N HIS A 375 -14.64 -4.51 17.64
CA HIS A 375 -13.19 -4.39 17.72
C HIS A 375 -12.59 -3.91 16.39
N HIS A 376 -13.14 -4.37 15.26
CA HIS A 376 -12.78 -3.89 13.91
C HIS A 376 -12.97 -2.38 13.80
N GLN A 377 -14.12 -1.85 14.23
CA GLN A 377 -14.38 -0.41 14.20
C GLN A 377 -13.47 0.39 15.14
N PHE A 378 -13.17 -0.16 16.32
CA PHE A 378 -12.24 0.44 17.28
C PHE A 378 -10.80 0.55 16.75
N LEU A 379 -10.29 -0.49 16.08
CA LEU A 379 -8.97 -0.41 15.44
C LEU A 379 -9.00 0.51 14.21
N LEU A 380 -10.10 0.47 13.45
CA LEU A 380 -10.27 1.28 12.26
C LEU A 380 -10.26 2.79 12.55
N SER A 381 -10.85 3.24 13.65
CA SER A 381 -10.80 4.66 14.04
C SER A 381 -9.39 5.14 14.36
N LYS A 382 -8.46 4.22 14.65
CA LYS A 382 -7.05 4.51 14.95
C LYS A 382 -6.11 4.36 13.74
N LEU A 383 -6.59 3.83 12.61
CA LEU A 383 -5.79 3.55 11.41
C LEU A 383 -5.71 4.74 10.43
N GLY A 384 -6.12 5.95 10.85
CA GLY A 384 -6.09 7.15 9.99
C GLY A 384 -7.00 7.06 8.76
N VAL A 385 -7.96 6.13 8.76
CA VAL A 385 -8.93 5.94 7.67
C VAL A 385 -10.17 6.79 7.95
N LEU A 386 -10.34 7.86 7.19
CA LEU A 386 -11.38 8.86 7.40
C LEU A 386 -12.15 9.11 6.12
N SER A 387 -13.38 9.60 6.27
CA SER A 387 -14.17 10.09 5.15
C SER A 387 -13.96 11.60 4.96
N PRO A 388 -13.82 12.09 3.72
CA PRO A 388 -13.82 13.53 3.43
C PRO A 388 -15.06 14.26 3.93
N SER A 389 -16.22 13.59 3.96
CA SER A 389 -17.48 14.21 4.43
C SER A 389 -17.44 14.48 5.93
N SER A 390 -16.93 13.54 6.73
CA SER A 390 -16.76 13.70 8.18
C SER A 390 -15.76 14.82 8.55
N LEU A 391 -14.78 15.09 7.69
CA LEU A 391 -13.77 16.13 7.91
C LEU A 391 -14.25 17.54 7.55
N ARG A 392 -15.30 17.68 6.73
CA ARG A 392 -15.91 18.97 6.40
C ARG A 392 -16.90 19.46 7.45
N GLU A 393 -17.46 18.55 8.25
CA GLU A 393 -18.48 18.85 9.27
C GLU A 393 -17.92 18.98 10.71
N GLY A 394 -16.64 18.64 10.94
CA GLY A 394 -16.06 18.56 12.29
C GLY A 394 -15.38 19.83 12.79
N VAL A 395 -16.13 20.73 13.43
CA VAL A 395 -15.60 21.58 14.51
C VAL A 395 -15.66 20.75 15.79
N GLY A 396 -14.48 20.30 16.25
CA GLY A 396 -14.28 19.68 17.58
C GLY A 396 -14.57 18.18 17.63
N LEU A 397 -13.51 17.37 17.65
CA LEU A 397 -13.37 16.08 18.35
C LEU A 397 -12.02 15.45 17.92
N TYR A 398 -10.92 16.04 18.40
CA TYR A 398 -9.62 15.36 18.45
C TYR A 398 -8.97 15.77 19.77
N ASP A 399 -9.05 14.90 20.78
CA ASP A 399 -8.13 14.99 21.91
C ASP A 399 -6.79 14.39 21.47
N PRO A 400 -5.67 15.09 21.74
CA PRO A 400 -4.34 14.60 21.41
C PRO A 400 -4.01 13.33 22.22
N ILE A 401 -3.19 12.49 21.62
CA ILE A 401 -2.64 11.26 22.20
C ILE A 401 -1.95 11.62 23.54
N ASP A 402 -2.57 11.25 24.65
CA ASP A 402 -1.99 11.44 25.98
C ASP A 402 -0.78 10.50 26.14
N THR A 403 0.41 11.09 26.19
CA THR A 403 1.68 10.43 26.47
C THR A 403 2.16 10.84 27.86
N GLY A 404 1.30 10.63 28.87
CA GLY A 404 1.67 10.78 30.28
C GLY A 404 2.47 9.57 30.81
N PRO A 405 3.48 9.77 31.66
CA PRO A 405 4.24 8.68 32.28
C PRO A 405 3.37 7.97 33.33
N ILE A 406 3.39 6.64 33.32
CA ILE A 406 2.71 5.80 34.31
C ILE A 406 3.47 5.95 35.63
N ASP A 407 2.81 6.61 36.59
CA ASP A 407 3.29 6.80 37.96
C ASP A 407 3.30 5.46 38.71
N THR A 408 4.50 4.98 39.07
CA THR A 408 4.68 3.80 39.90
C THR A 408 4.73 4.20 41.37
N GLY A 409 3.56 4.31 42.00
CA GLY A 409 3.42 4.42 43.45
C GLY A 409 3.52 3.05 44.14
N PRO A 410 4.08 2.96 45.37
CA PRO A 410 4.41 1.71 46.03
C PRO A 410 3.17 1.01 46.59
N ILE A 411 3.16 -0.32 46.49
CA ILE A 411 2.18 -1.20 47.15
C ILE A 411 2.59 -1.31 48.62
N ASP A 412 1.82 -0.66 49.50
CA ASP A 412 1.90 -0.87 50.95
C ASP A 412 1.18 -2.17 51.33
N ASN A 413 1.93 -3.07 51.96
CA ASN A 413 1.42 -4.26 52.61
C ASN A 413 0.97 -3.88 54.03
N SER A 414 -0.32 -4.00 54.35
CA SER A 414 -0.74 -4.23 55.74
C SER A 414 -2.15 -4.81 55.86
N SER A 415 -2.22 -5.91 56.61
CA SER A 415 -3.36 -6.62 57.24
C SER A 415 -4.30 -7.43 56.36
#